data_AF-A0ABD2TKV7-F1
#
_entry.id   AF-A0ABD2TKV7-F1
#
_cell.length_a   1.000
_cell.length_b   1.000
_cell.length_c   1.000
_cell.angle_alpha   90.00
_cell.angle_beta   90.00
_cell.angle_gamma   90.00
#
_symmetry.space_group_name_H-M   'P 1'
#
loop_
_entity.id
_entity.type
_entity.pdbx_description
1 polymer ?
#
loop_
_entity_poly.entity_id
_entity_poly.type
_entity_poly.pdbx_seq_one_letter_code
_entity_poly.pdbx_strand_id
1 'polypeptide(L)'
;LALQGGGWCNSIETCSFRQTTKLGSSRFMEHEVQFFGILSSDPSQNPDFFDWNKVKIRYCDGGSFSGHPDSEFKNGTEFFFRGQVIWEAVMDELLSIGLSNAKKALLSGCSAGGLATLIHCDDFREILPKDANVKCLVDAVCLDGSLPGYHLQKGFGSGSDKWVLHIEGGGWCNSIETCSFRQTTKLGSSRFMEHEVQFFGILSSDPSQNPDFFDWNKVKIRYCDGGSFSGHPDSEFKNGTEFFFRGQVIWEAVMDELLSIGLSNAKKALLSGCSAGGLATLIHCDDFREILPKDANVKCLVDAVCLDGSLPGYHLQKGFGSGSD
;
A
#
# COMPACT_ATOMS: atom_id res chain seq x y z
N LEU A 1 18.45 7.82 -0.27
CA LEU A 1 18.20 6.79 0.76
C LEU A 1 17.04 5.94 0.28
N ALA A 2 17.17 4.62 0.33
CA ALA A 2 16.12 3.68 -0.01
C ALA A 2 15.82 2.75 1.17
N LEU A 3 14.56 2.70 1.60
CA LEU A 3 14.07 1.87 2.68
C LEU A 3 13.65 0.51 2.10
N GLN A 4 14.19 -0.56 2.66
CA GLN A 4 13.87 -1.92 2.23
C GLN A 4 12.41 -2.27 2.57
N GLY A 5 11.70 -2.86 1.61
CA GLY A 5 10.36 -3.43 1.80
C GLY A 5 10.33 -4.92 2.17
N GLY A 6 9.11 -5.45 2.35
CA GLY A 6 8.86 -6.88 2.57
C GLY A 6 7.79 -7.19 3.63
N GLY A 7 6.86 -6.27 3.89
CA GLY A 7 5.74 -6.41 4.83
C GLY A 7 6.11 -6.30 6.31
N TRP A 8 5.12 -6.51 7.20
CA TRP A 8 5.29 -6.62 8.65
C TRP A 8 4.75 -7.96 9.15
N CYS A 9 4.89 -8.22 10.45
CA CYS A 9 4.21 -9.33 11.10
C CYS A 9 3.03 -8.80 11.94
N ASN A 10 1.95 -9.56 12.00
CA ASN A 10 0.68 -9.17 12.60
C ASN A 10 0.19 -10.18 13.67
N SER A 11 0.95 -11.24 13.94
CA SER A 11 0.63 -12.25 14.94
C SER A 11 1.90 -12.77 15.61
N ILE A 12 1.78 -13.37 16.80
CA ILE A 12 2.92 -13.99 17.50
C ILE A 12 3.61 -15.03 16.62
N GLU A 13 2.84 -15.83 15.88
CA GLU A 13 3.35 -16.86 14.97
C GLU A 13 4.16 -16.25 13.83
N THR A 14 3.58 -15.27 13.14
CA THR A 14 4.23 -14.60 12.00
C THR A 14 5.44 -13.79 12.44
N CYS A 15 5.39 -13.14 13.62
CA CYS A 15 6.53 -12.43 14.19
C CYS A 15 7.64 -13.37 14.67
N SER A 16 7.30 -14.50 15.31
CA SER A 16 8.28 -15.51 15.74
C SER A 16 9.03 -16.11 14.56
N PHE A 17 8.31 -16.46 13.49
CA PHE A 17 8.93 -16.92 12.26
C PHE A 17 9.83 -15.84 11.66
N ARG A 18 9.34 -14.60 11.58
CA ARG A 18 10.09 -13.50 10.96
C ARG A 18 11.41 -13.20 11.66
N GLN A 19 11.49 -13.33 12.99
CA GLN A 19 12.75 -13.19 13.76
C GLN A 19 13.85 -14.15 13.29
N THR A 20 13.49 -15.29 12.70
CA THR A 20 14.43 -16.27 12.14
C THR A 20 14.88 -15.97 10.71
N THR A 21 14.45 -14.84 10.15
CA THR A 21 14.71 -14.44 8.77
C THR A 21 15.45 -13.10 8.70
N LYS A 22 15.97 -12.77 7.51
CA LYS A 22 16.61 -11.48 7.24
C LYS A 22 15.70 -10.26 7.40
N LEU A 23 14.37 -10.45 7.46
CA LEU A 23 13.38 -9.38 7.61
C LEU A 23 12.96 -9.12 9.06
N GLY A 24 13.43 -9.92 10.01
CA GLY A 24 13.12 -9.77 11.44
C GLY A 24 14.33 -9.88 12.36
N SER A 25 15.53 -10.07 11.83
CA SER A 25 16.77 -10.02 12.62
C SER A 25 17.98 -9.71 11.75
N SER A 26 18.79 -8.75 12.21
CA SER A 26 20.06 -8.37 11.58
C SER A 26 21.08 -9.51 11.54
N ARG A 27 20.93 -10.53 12.38
CA ARG A 27 21.82 -11.72 12.39
C ARG A 27 21.73 -12.55 11.11
N PHE A 28 20.61 -12.46 10.39
CA PHE A 28 20.38 -13.20 9.15
C PHE A 28 20.49 -12.31 7.90
N MET A 29 20.87 -11.04 8.07
CA MET A 29 21.08 -10.15 6.94
C MET A 29 22.37 -10.51 6.20
N GLU A 30 22.29 -10.50 4.86
CA GLU A 30 23.46 -10.65 3.98
C GLU A 30 24.49 -9.56 4.29
N HIS A 31 25.79 -9.87 4.27
CA HIS A 31 26.82 -8.88 4.57
C HIS A 31 27.00 -7.84 3.44
N GLU A 32 26.71 -8.25 2.21
CA GLU A 32 26.79 -7.41 1.03
C GLU A 32 25.40 -7.19 0.45
N VAL A 33 25.12 -5.96 0.03
CA VAL A 33 23.87 -5.61 -0.62
C VAL A 33 24.20 -5.06 -2.00
N GLN A 34 23.67 -5.71 -3.02
CA GLN A 34 23.81 -5.20 -4.39
C GLN A 34 22.86 -4.02 -4.62
N PHE A 35 23.39 -2.99 -5.26
CA PHE A 35 22.63 -1.83 -5.71
C PHE A 35 22.27 -1.98 -7.19
N PHE A 36 20.97 -1.89 -7.48
CA PHE A 36 20.39 -2.00 -8.81
C PHE A 36 19.31 -0.93 -9.00
N GLY A 37 18.87 -0.72 -10.24
CA GLY A 37 17.86 0.28 -10.59
C GLY A 37 18.29 1.69 -10.15
N ILE A 38 17.41 2.43 -9.46
CA ILE A 38 17.68 3.80 -8.97
C ILE A 38 18.85 3.90 -7.98
N LEU A 39 19.32 2.78 -7.43
CA LEU A 39 20.51 2.75 -6.57
C LEU A 39 21.78 2.36 -7.33
N SER A 40 21.65 1.89 -8.57
CA SER A 40 22.79 1.46 -9.39
C SER A 40 23.77 2.62 -9.60
N SER A 41 25.05 2.28 -9.68
CA SER A 41 26.10 3.24 -10.08
C SER A 41 26.42 3.16 -11.57
N ASP A 42 25.70 2.31 -12.31
CA ASP A 42 25.78 2.23 -13.76
C ASP A 42 24.86 3.31 -14.38
N PRO A 43 25.41 4.29 -15.13
CA PRO A 43 24.63 5.34 -15.77
C PRO A 43 23.64 4.82 -16.83
N SER A 44 23.83 3.60 -17.34
CA SER A 44 22.86 2.97 -18.25
C SER A 44 21.59 2.50 -17.54
N GLN A 45 21.68 2.21 -16.23
CA GLN A 45 20.54 1.82 -15.40
C GLN A 45 19.98 2.96 -14.56
N ASN A 46 20.82 3.94 -14.21
CA ASN A 46 20.49 5.06 -13.33
C ASN A 46 21.02 6.39 -13.88
N PRO A 47 20.49 6.88 -15.01
CA PRO A 47 21.03 8.07 -15.68
C PRO A 47 20.99 9.33 -14.80
N ASP A 48 20.05 9.40 -13.86
CA ASP A 48 19.79 10.62 -13.07
C ASP A 48 20.54 10.67 -11.73
N PHE A 49 20.87 9.51 -11.14
CA PHE A 49 21.42 9.43 -9.78
C PHE A 49 22.67 8.52 -9.66
N PHE A 50 23.26 8.07 -10.78
CA PHE A 50 24.42 7.16 -10.75
C PHE A 50 25.64 7.74 -10.02
N ASP A 51 25.76 9.05 -9.87
CA ASP A 51 26.86 9.73 -9.17
C ASP A 51 26.49 10.19 -7.74
N TRP A 52 25.27 9.89 -7.26
CA TRP A 52 24.84 10.24 -5.91
C TRP A 52 25.34 9.23 -4.87
N ASN A 53 25.44 9.69 -3.61
CA ASN A 53 25.63 8.82 -2.46
C ASN A 53 24.38 7.93 -2.27
N LYS A 54 24.55 6.61 -2.29
CA LYS A 54 23.45 5.64 -2.10
C LYS A 54 23.51 4.98 -0.74
N VAL A 55 22.35 4.91 -0.10
CA VAL A 55 22.17 4.21 1.18
C VAL A 55 20.92 3.36 1.04
N LYS A 56 21.04 2.06 1.34
CA LYS A 56 19.90 1.16 1.49
C LYS A 56 19.75 0.80 2.96
N ILE A 57 18.69 1.32 3.57
CA ILE A 57 18.38 1.10 4.98
C ILE A 57 17.53 -0.16 5.07
N ARG A 58 18.05 -1.14 5.80
CA ARG A 58 17.43 -2.45 5.96
C ARG A 58 16.57 -2.43 7.21
N TYR A 59 15.35 -2.93 7.08
CA TYR A 59 14.42 -3.02 8.20
C TYR A 59 14.50 -4.42 8.83
N CYS A 60 14.33 -4.48 10.15
CA CYS A 60 14.20 -5.73 10.90
C CYS A 60 13.34 -5.58 12.16
N ASP A 61 12.72 -4.42 12.34
CA ASP A 61 11.81 -4.10 13.44
C ASP A 61 10.42 -4.72 13.24
N GLY A 62 10.05 -5.03 11.99
CA GLY A 62 8.74 -5.59 11.67
C GLY A 62 7.59 -4.59 11.81
N GLY A 63 7.87 -3.28 11.91
CA GLY A 63 6.88 -2.21 12.05
C GLY A 63 7.12 -1.04 11.09
N SER A 64 7.81 -1.26 9.96
CA SER A 64 8.06 -0.21 8.95
C SER A 64 8.76 1.03 9.52
N PHE A 65 9.75 0.84 10.40
CA PHE A 65 10.43 1.92 11.12
C PHE A 65 9.49 2.77 12.00
N SER A 66 8.33 2.26 12.40
CA SER A 66 7.40 2.95 13.29
C SER A 66 7.41 2.37 14.70
N GLY A 67 7.08 3.21 15.67
CA GLY A 67 6.83 2.82 17.06
C GLY A 67 8.07 2.48 17.90
N HIS A 68 7.87 2.52 19.22
CA HIS A 68 8.83 2.06 20.23
C HIS A 68 8.09 1.53 21.48
N PRO A 69 7.32 0.43 21.39
CA PRO A 69 6.76 -0.20 22.58
C PRO A 69 7.86 -0.74 23.50
N ASP A 70 7.66 -0.58 24.80
CA ASP A 70 8.46 -1.19 25.86
C ASP A 70 8.25 -2.73 25.84
N SER A 71 8.97 -3.43 24.96
CA SER A 71 9.07 -4.91 24.84
C SER A 71 7.79 -5.70 25.17
N GLU A 72 7.09 -6.20 24.15
CA GLU A 72 5.97 -7.12 24.40
C GLU A 72 6.50 -8.56 24.60
N PHE A 73 6.73 -8.94 25.87
CA PHE A 73 6.83 -10.36 26.23
C PHE A 73 5.47 -11.02 26.00
N LYS A 74 5.36 -11.88 24.98
CA LYS A 74 4.14 -12.67 24.73
C LYS A 74 4.51 -14.14 24.57
N ASN A 75 3.95 -14.99 25.43
CA ASN A 75 4.13 -16.45 25.44
C ASN A 75 5.61 -16.94 25.55
N GLY A 76 6.45 -16.23 26.31
CA GLY A 76 7.85 -16.64 26.55
C GLY A 76 8.84 -16.25 25.45
N THR A 77 8.38 -15.62 24.38
CA THR A 77 9.22 -15.02 23.33
C THR A 77 9.23 -13.50 23.48
N GLU A 78 10.41 -12.91 23.49
CA GLU A 78 10.60 -11.46 23.56
C GLU A 78 10.63 -10.86 22.14
N PHE A 79 9.80 -9.85 21.89
CA PHE A 79 9.78 -9.10 20.63
C PHE A 79 10.24 -7.66 20.84
N PHE A 80 11.07 -7.18 19.91
CA PHE A 80 11.60 -5.81 19.92
C PHE A 80 11.15 -5.06 18.68
N PHE A 81 9.98 -4.41 18.76
CA PHE A 81 9.55 -3.44 17.76
C PHE A 81 10.18 -2.09 18.11
N ARG A 82 11.31 -1.76 17.47
CA ARG A 82 12.06 -0.52 17.77
C ARG A 82 12.19 0.38 16.55
N GLY A 83 11.17 0.39 15.70
CA GLY A 83 11.21 1.04 14.40
C GLY A 83 11.66 2.51 14.47
N GLN A 84 11.05 3.30 15.35
CA GLN A 84 11.37 4.73 15.53
C GLN A 84 12.83 4.93 15.97
N VAL A 85 13.29 4.15 16.96
CA VAL A 85 14.66 4.29 17.48
C VAL A 85 15.70 3.82 16.48
N ILE A 86 15.39 2.80 15.67
CA ILE A 86 16.28 2.40 14.58
C ILE A 86 16.37 3.51 13.53
N TRP A 87 15.23 4.13 13.17
CA TRP A 87 15.21 5.27 12.25
C TRP A 87 16.11 6.41 12.74
N GLU A 88 15.91 6.86 13.98
CA GLU A 88 16.69 7.93 14.59
C GLU A 88 18.19 7.60 14.62
N ALA A 89 18.56 6.40 15.07
CA ALA A 89 19.95 5.98 15.12
C ALA A 89 20.62 5.95 13.74
N VAL A 90 19.90 5.48 12.71
CA VAL A 90 20.40 5.48 11.33
C VAL A 90 20.53 6.90 10.80
N MET A 91 19.56 7.78 11.05
CA MET A 91 19.65 9.17 10.59
C MET A 91 20.79 9.93 11.24
N ASP A 92 21.00 9.77 12.55
CA ASP A 92 22.12 10.38 13.28
C ASP A 92 23.47 9.94 12.70
N GLU A 93 23.63 8.64 12.43
CA GLU A 93 24.84 8.12 11.79
C GLU A 93 25.02 8.72 10.38
N LEU A 94 23.97 8.73 9.55
CA LEU A 94 24.03 9.26 8.20
C LEU A 94 24.37 10.77 8.19
N LEU A 95 23.80 11.54 9.10
CA LEU A 95 24.11 12.95 9.30
C LEU A 95 25.59 13.12 9.62
N SER A 96 26.13 12.30 10.54
CA SER A 96 27.53 12.37 10.96
C SER A 96 28.54 12.08 9.84
N ILE A 97 28.19 11.20 8.89
CA ILE A 97 29.07 10.84 7.77
C ILE A 97 28.89 11.71 6.53
N GLY A 98 27.99 12.70 6.57
CA GLY A 98 27.93 13.75 5.55
C GLY A 98 26.54 14.05 4.98
N LEU A 99 25.48 13.36 5.39
CA LEU A 99 24.11 13.71 4.98
C LEU A 99 23.74 15.14 5.40
N SER A 100 24.34 15.65 6.49
CA SER A 100 24.18 17.03 6.96
C SER A 100 24.67 18.10 5.97
N ASN A 101 25.43 17.71 4.94
CA ASN A 101 25.93 18.62 3.91
C ASN A 101 25.19 18.47 2.56
N ALA A 102 24.14 17.64 2.52
CA ALA A 102 23.42 17.34 1.30
C ALA A 102 22.60 18.55 0.81
N LYS A 103 22.80 18.95 -0.46
CA LYS A 103 21.96 19.96 -1.14
C LYS A 103 20.71 19.37 -1.79
N LYS A 104 20.72 18.07 -2.04
CA LYS A 104 19.61 17.31 -2.59
C LYS A 104 19.55 15.98 -1.86
N ALA A 105 18.36 15.57 -1.47
CA ALA A 105 18.13 14.27 -0.86
C ALA A 105 16.88 13.64 -1.46
N LEU A 106 16.96 12.33 -1.68
CA LEU A 106 15.83 11.51 -2.10
C LEU A 106 15.64 10.42 -1.05
N LEU A 107 14.48 10.37 -0.42
CA LEU A 107 14.05 9.22 0.40
C LEU A 107 13.09 8.39 -0.42
N SER A 108 13.31 7.08 -0.54
CA SER A 108 12.39 6.21 -1.27
C SER A 108 12.21 4.87 -0.58
N GLY A 109 11.18 4.12 -0.97
CA GLY A 109 10.98 2.77 -0.49
C GLY A 109 9.81 2.06 -1.16
N CYS A 110 9.78 0.74 -1.02
CA CYS A 110 8.72 -0.13 -1.52
C CYS A 110 8.05 -0.88 -0.36
N SER A 111 6.75 -1.22 -0.47
CA SER A 111 5.96 -1.91 0.58
C SER A 111 6.18 -1.28 1.97
N ALA A 112 6.61 -2.03 2.98
CA ALA A 112 6.96 -1.54 4.32
C ALA A 112 7.97 -0.37 4.31
N GLY A 113 8.95 -0.37 3.39
CA GLY A 113 9.88 0.75 3.20
C GLY A 113 9.23 1.97 2.54
N GLY A 114 8.21 1.75 1.72
CA GLY A 114 7.38 2.82 1.16
C GLY A 114 6.51 3.46 2.23
N LEU A 115 5.86 2.67 3.08
CA LEU A 115 5.15 3.16 4.26
C LEU A 115 6.08 3.94 5.19
N ALA A 116 7.28 3.42 5.46
CA ALA A 116 8.29 4.13 6.23
C ALA A 116 8.72 5.45 5.58
N THR A 117 8.77 5.50 4.24
CA THR A 117 9.05 6.74 3.49
C THR A 117 7.93 7.76 3.68
N LEU A 118 6.66 7.32 3.71
CA LEU A 118 5.53 8.20 3.99
C LEU A 118 5.55 8.73 5.42
N ILE A 119 5.76 7.85 6.41
CA ILE A 119 5.79 8.19 7.84
C ILE A 119 6.90 9.21 8.14
N HIS A 120 8.10 8.97 7.61
CA HIS A 120 9.29 9.74 7.99
C HIS A 120 9.64 10.88 7.03
N CYS A 121 8.85 11.12 5.99
CA CYS A 121 9.22 12.10 4.97
C CYS A 121 9.37 13.52 5.55
N ASP A 122 8.47 13.92 6.45
CA ASP A 122 8.49 15.25 7.03
C ASP A 122 9.65 15.39 8.04
N ASP A 123 9.83 14.41 8.94
CA ASP A 123 10.99 14.35 9.83
C ASP A 123 12.32 14.38 9.06
N PHE A 124 12.40 13.64 7.94
CA PHE A 124 13.57 13.61 7.07
C PHE A 124 13.87 14.97 6.42
N ARG A 125 12.84 15.74 6.09
CA ARG A 125 12.99 17.12 5.60
C ARG A 125 13.48 18.06 6.69
N GLU A 126 13.00 17.89 7.92
CA GLU A 126 13.33 18.77 9.04
C GLU A 126 14.78 18.61 9.51
N ILE A 127 15.34 17.39 9.48
CA ILE A 127 16.71 17.13 9.92
C ILE A 127 17.79 17.54 8.91
N LEU A 128 17.41 17.82 7.67
CA LEU A 128 18.33 18.23 6.60
C LEU A 128 18.53 19.75 6.55
N PRO A 129 19.59 20.25 5.88
CA PRO A 129 19.80 21.69 5.69
C PRO A 129 18.56 22.36 5.06
N LYS A 130 18.21 23.56 5.53
CA LYS A 130 17.00 24.27 5.07
C LYS A 130 17.02 24.61 3.57
N ASP A 131 18.21 24.69 2.97
CA ASP A 131 18.42 24.91 1.53
C ASP A 131 18.50 23.61 0.73
N ALA A 132 18.41 22.45 1.38
CA ALA A 132 18.39 21.15 0.72
C ALA A 132 17.04 20.90 0.02
N ASN A 133 17.10 20.44 -1.24
CA ASN A 133 15.92 19.96 -1.96
C ASN A 133 15.66 18.49 -1.62
N VAL A 134 14.64 18.25 -0.81
CA VAL A 134 14.28 16.91 -0.32
C VAL A 134 13.02 16.41 -1.03
N LYS A 135 13.15 15.28 -1.72
CA LYS A 135 12.03 14.55 -2.30
C LYS A 135 11.85 13.21 -1.60
N CYS A 136 10.60 12.81 -1.42
CA CYS A 136 10.26 11.47 -0.97
C CYS A 136 9.51 10.78 -2.11
N LEU A 137 9.98 9.61 -2.53
CA LEU A 137 9.44 8.84 -3.65
C LEU A 137 8.95 7.50 -3.13
N VAL A 138 7.64 7.33 -3.09
CA VAL A 138 7.01 6.02 -3.00
C VAL A 138 6.75 5.52 -4.41
N ASP A 139 7.08 4.26 -4.70
CA ASP A 139 6.87 3.65 -6.03
C ASP A 139 5.39 3.32 -6.29
N ALA A 140 4.52 3.52 -5.29
CA ALA A 140 3.07 3.51 -5.44
C ALA A 140 2.62 4.89 -5.95
N VAL A 141 2.51 5.03 -7.27
CA VAL A 141 2.04 6.25 -7.94
C VAL A 141 1.01 5.95 -9.02
N CYS A 142 0.07 6.85 -9.22
CA CYS A 142 -0.88 6.84 -10.33
C CYS A 142 -0.16 6.98 -11.68
N LEU A 143 -0.89 6.78 -12.79
CA LEU A 143 -0.33 6.87 -14.15
C LEU A 143 0.50 8.13 -14.40
N ASP A 144 0.16 9.28 -13.82
CA ASP A 144 0.87 10.57 -13.97
C ASP A 144 1.98 10.83 -12.93
N GLY A 145 2.27 9.88 -12.04
CA GLY A 145 3.24 10.01 -10.96
C GLY A 145 2.70 10.67 -9.69
N SER A 146 1.42 11.03 -9.63
CA SER A 146 0.78 11.50 -8.39
C SER A 146 0.53 10.35 -7.40
N LEU A 147 0.41 10.65 -6.11
CA LEU A 147 0.19 9.61 -5.09
C LEU A 147 -1.23 9.02 -5.23
N PRO A 148 -1.41 7.70 -5.09
CA PRO A 148 -2.73 7.09 -5.02
C PRO A 148 -3.45 7.52 -3.74
N GLY A 149 -4.74 7.19 -3.65
CA GLY A 149 -5.51 7.53 -2.46
C GLY A 149 -6.74 6.66 -2.27
N TYR A 150 -7.30 6.76 -1.08
CA TYR A 150 -8.58 6.17 -0.72
C TYR A 150 -9.36 7.14 0.16
N HIS A 151 -10.67 6.93 0.25
CA HIS A 151 -11.53 7.63 1.19
C HIS A 151 -11.94 6.66 2.28
N LEU A 152 -11.87 7.09 3.54
CA LEU A 152 -12.21 6.27 4.70
C LEU A 152 -13.32 6.94 5.51
N GLN A 153 -14.32 6.15 5.87
CA GLN A 153 -15.29 6.47 6.91
C GLN A 153 -15.19 5.41 8.00
N LYS A 154 -14.85 5.83 9.22
CA LYS A 154 -14.72 4.92 10.36
C LYS A 154 -16.09 4.36 10.75
N GLY A 155 -16.11 3.08 11.07
CA GLY A 155 -17.28 2.40 11.62
C GLY A 155 -17.56 2.81 13.05
N PHE A 156 -18.72 2.44 13.55
CA PHE A 156 -19.16 2.75 14.91
C PHE A 156 -19.94 1.58 15.52
N GLY A 157 -20.13 1.61 16.84
CA GLY A 157 -20.91 0.61 17.56
C GLY A 157 -20.40 -0.81 17.30
N SER A 158 -21.27 -1.67 16.77
CA SER A 158 -20.94 -3.08 16.52
C SER A 158 -20.09 -3.31 15.27
N GLY A 159 -19.94 -2.31 14.41
CA GLY A 159 -19.20 -2.39 13.15
C GLY A 159 -17.78 -1.85 13.21
N SER A 160 -17.30 -1.38 14.37
CA SER A 160 -15.97 -0.78 14.50
C SER A 160 -14.81 -1.74 14.20
N ASP A 161 -15.04 -3.06 14.30
CA ASP A 161 -14.08 -4.12 13.95
C ASP A 161 -14.42 -4.83 12.62
N LYS A 162 -15.35 -4.27 11.84
CA LYS A 162 -15.78 -4.82 10.55
C LYS A 162 -15.44 -3.83 9.44
N TRP A 163 -15.09 -4.34 8.26
CA TRP A 163 -14.53 -3.55 7.18
C TRP A 163 -15.16 -3.87 5.83
N VAL A 164 -15.55 -2.85 5.07
CA VAL A 164 -15.91 -2.93 3.65
C VAL A 164 -14.91 -2.10 2.86
N LEU A 165 -14.15 -2.74 1.98
CA LEU A 165 -13.25 -2.10 1.05
C LEU A 165 -13.88 -2.21 -0.34
N HIS A 166 -14.11 -1.08 -1.00
CA HIS A 166 -14.68 -1.04 -2.35
C HIS A 166 -13.70 -0.40 -3.33
N ILE A 167 -13.32 -1.14 -4.36
CA ILE A 167 -12.42 -0.71 -5.42
C ILE A 167 -13.23 -0.02 -6.52
N GLU A 168 -12.89 1.24 -6.79
CA GLU A 168 -13.50 2.03 -7.85
C GLU A 168 -13.25 1.41 -9.24
N GLY A 169 -14.28 1.41 -10.08
CA GLY A 169 -14.19 1.02 -11.49
C GLY A 169 -13.78 2.18 -12.40
N GLY A 170 -13.66 1.92 -13.71
CA GLY A 170 -13.37 2.98 -14.67
C GLY A 170 -12.81 2.53 -16.03
N GLY A 171 -12.89 1.24 -16.36
CA GLY A 171 -12.28 0.68 -17.57
C GLY A 171 -10.75 0.62 -17.51
N TRP A 172 -10.12 0.48 -18.68
CA TRP A 172 -8.66 0.40 -18.83
C TRP A 172 -8.19 1.36 -19.91
N CYS A 173 -6.89 1.63 -19.95
CA CYS A 173 -6.25 2.16 -21.15
C CYS A 173 -5.35 1.10 -21.76
N ASN A 174 -5.41 0.94 -23.09
CA ASN A 174 -4.74 -0.14 -23.82
C ASN A 174 -3.85 0.36 -24.97
N SER A 175 -3.72 1.68 -25.11
CA SER A 175 -2.81 2.33 -26.06
C SER A 175 -2.13 3.52 -25.39
N ILE A 176 -1.01 3.98 -25.98
CA ILE A 176 -0.31 5.17 -25.50
C ILE A 176 -1.24 6.39 -25.53
N GLU A 177 -2.02 6.59 -26.60
CA GLU A 177 -2.93 7.74 -26.67
C GLU A 177 -4.03 7.68 -25.61
N THR A 178 -4.62 6.49 -25.39
CA THR A 178 -5.69 6.33 -24.39
C THR A 178 -5.16 6.50 -22.97
N CYS A 179 -3.95 6.01 -22.67
CA CYS A 179 -3.32 6.19 -21.37
C CYS A 179 -2.87 7.65 -21.15
N SER A 180 -2.36 8.32 -22.18
CA SER A 180 -1.97 9.73 -22.11
C SER A 180 -3.17 10.64 -21.84
N PHE A 181 -4.29 10.40 -22.52
CA PHE A 181 -5.53 11.09 -22.18
C PHE A 181 -5.96 10.80 -20.74
N ARG A 182 -5.88 9.54 -20.30
CA ARG A 182 -6.31 9.13 -18.97
C ARG A 182 -5.52 9.78 -17.83
N GLN A 183 -4.22 10.01 -17.99
CA GLN A 183 -3.37 10.74 -17.02
C GLN A 183 -3.93 12.13 -16.70
N THR A 184 -4.65 12.76 -17.63
CA THR A 184 -5.28 14.08 -17.44
C THR A 184 -6.64 14.02 -16.75
N THR A 185 -7.04 12.86 -16.22
CA THR A 185 -8.34 12.62 -15.59
C THR A 185 -8.18 12.01 -14.19
N LYS A 186 -9.27 11.98 -13.42
CA LYS A 186 -9.30 11.34 -12.09
C LYS A 186 -8.99 9.84 -12.08
N LEU A 187 -9.03 9.18 -13.25
CA LEU A 187 -8.71 7.76 -13.41
C LEU A 187 -7.25 7.49 -13.79
N GLY A 188 -6.43 8.53 -13.89
CA GLY A 188 -4.98 8.42 -14.12
C GLY A 188 -4.14 9.33 -13.24
N SER A 189 -4.78 10.20 -12.44
CA SER A 189 -4.09 11.13 -11.54
C SER A 189 -4.97 11.50 -10.36
N SER A 190 -4.40 11.46 -9.16
CA SER A 190 -5.08 11.92 -7.95
C SER A 190 -5.23 13.43 -7.87
N ARG A 191 -4.50 14.20 -8.70
CA ARG A 191 -4.63 15.66 -8.79
C ARG A 191 -6.02 16.10 -9.26
N PHE A 192 -6.74 15.21 -9.95
CA PHE A 192 -8.11 15.46 -10.41
C PHE A 192 -9.17 14.71 -9.62
N MET A 193 -8.79 14.02 -8.54
CA MET A 193 -9.73 13.32 -7.68
C MET A 193 -10.42 14.30 -6.72
N GLU A 194 -11.68 14.02 -6.44
CA GLU A 194 -12.45 14.75 -5.44
C GLU A 194 -11.86 14.48 -4.04
N HIS A 195 -11.61 15.56 -3.28
CA HIS A 195 -11.12 15.48 -1.89
C HIS A 195 -12.14 14.84 -0.96
N GLU A 196 -13.43 15.10 -1.21
CA GLU A 196 -14.55 14.49 -0.48
C GLU A 196 -15.41 13.70 -1.45
N VAL A 197 -15.82 12.50 -1.03
CA VAL A 197 -16.73 11.65 -1.82
C VAL A 197 -17.88 11.19 -0.95
N GLN A 198 -19.08 11.16 -1.54
CA GLN A 198 -20.24 10.61 -0.87
C GLN A 198 -20.24 9.09 -0.95
N PHE A 199 -20.55 8.46 0.18
CA PHE A 199 -20.61 7.00 0.30
C PHE A 199 -22.06 6.56 0.06
N PHE A 200 -22.26 5.75 -0.98
CA PHE A 200 -23.58 5.28 -1.43
C PHE A 200 -23.64 3.75 -1.49
N GLY A 201 -24.85 3.21 -1.62
CA GLY A 201 -25.08 1.77 -1.75
C GLY A 201 -24.45 1.00 -0.60
N ILE A 202 -23.59 0.02 -0.91
CA ILE A 202 -22.88 -0.80 0.08
C ILE A 202 -21.95 -0.01 1.01
N LEU A 203 -21.57 1.21 0.65
CA LEU A 203 -20.80 2.11 1.50
C LEU A 203 -21.69 3.09 2.29
N SER A 204 -22.99 3.19 2.00
CA SER A 204 -23.88 4.14 2.67
C SER A 204 -23.92 3.93 4.18
N SER A 205 -23.99 5.01 4.95
CA SER A 205 -24.20 4.99 6.41
C SER A 205 -25.67 5.07 6.81
N ASP A 206 -26.57 5.16 5.83
CA ASP A 206 -28.01 5.10 6.06
C ASP A 206 -28.46 3.64 6.19
N PRO A 207 -28.96 3.20 7.37
CA PRO A 207 -29.44 1.83 7.59
C PRO A 207 -30.61 1.44 6.67
N SER A 208 -31.37 2.41 6.14
CA SER A 208 -32.45 2.14 5.19
C SER A 208 -31.94 1.74 3.80
N GLN A 209 -30.73 2.19 3.45
CA GLN A 209 -30.07 1.89 2.19
C GLN A 209 -29.07 0.74 2.31
N ASN A 210 -28.45 0.60 3.49
CA ASN A 210 -27.38 -0.36 3.75
C ASN A 210 -27.59 -1.06 5.11
N PRO A 211 -28.64 -1.89 5.24
CA PRO A 211 -28.99 -2.50 6.53
C PRO A 211 -27.87 -3.40 7.09
N ASP A 212 -27.04 -3.97 6.22
CA ASP A 212 -26.03 -4.96 6.60
C ASP A 212 -24.68 -4.36 7.00
N PHE A 213 -24.29 -3.24 6.38
CA PHE A 213 -22.94 -2.66 6.51
C PHE A 213 -22.90 -1.19 6.95
N PHE A 214 -24.04 -0.58 7.31
CA PHE A 214 -24.10 0.86 7.62
C PHE A 214 -23.17 1.30 8.76
N ASP A 215 -22.85 0.44 9.73
CA ASP A 215 -22.01 0.75 10.89
C ASP A 215 -20.55 0.29 10.74
N TRP A 216 -20.18 -0.31 9.61
CA TRP A 216 -18.82 -0.84 9.36
C TRP A 216 -17.83 0.27 8.99
N ASN A 217 -16.53 0.01 9.15
CA ASN A 217 -15.49 0.81 8.52
C ASN A 217 -15.60 0.66 7.00
N LYS A 218 -15.59 1.79 6.29
CA LYS A 218 -15.81 1.83 4.85
C LYS A 218 -14.64 2.52 4.17
N VAL A 219 -14.09 1.84 3.19
CA VAL A 219 -12.97 2.34 2.40
C VAL A 219 -13.38 2.34 0.94
N LYS A 220 -13.25 3.48 0.27
CA LYS A 220 -13.34 3.57 -1.19
C LYS A 220 -11.93 3.75 -1.75
N ILE A 221 -11.38 2.71 -2.36
CA ILE A 221 -10.05 2.75 -3.00
C ILE A 221 -10.20 3.41 -4.36
N ARG A 222 -9.43 4.48 -4.61
CA ARG A 222 -9.49 5.25 -5.86
C ARG A 222 -8.61 4.61 -6.92
N TYR A 223 -9.18 4.42 -8.11
CA TYR A 223 -8.53 3.73 -9.21
C TYR A 223 -7.77 4.71 -10.11
N CYS A 224 -6.46 4.55 -10.24
CA CYS A 224 -5.62 5.47 -11.03
C CYS A 224 -4.46 4.84 -11.82
N ASP A 225 -4.31 3.51 -11.81
CA ASP A 225 -3.21 2.82 -12.49
C ASP A 225 -3.56 2.36 -13.93
N GLY A 226 -4.84 2.34 -14.30
CA GLY A 226 -5.24 1.92 -15.65
C GLY A 226 -5.21 0.43 -15.93
N GLY A 227 -4.82 -0.39 -14.96
CA GLY A 227 -4.60 -1.83 -15.09
C GLY A 227 -5.29 -2.67 -14.03
N SER A 228 -6.41 -2.22 -13.45
CA SER A 228 -7.12 -2.95 -12.37
C SER A 228 -6.20 -3.37 -11.21
N PHE A 229 -5.26 -2.53 -10.81
CA PHE A 229 -4.31 -2.83 -9.74
C PHE A 229 -3.45 -4.10 -9.98
N SER A 230 -3.25 -4.55 -11.22
CA SER A 230 -2.64 -5.86 -11.51
C SER A 230 -1.19 -5.80 -12.02
N GLY A 231 -0.70 -4.64 -12.46
CA GLY A 231 0.57 -4.51 -13.18
C GLY A 231 1.68 -3.78 -12.43
N HIS A 232 2.93 -4.14 -12.73
CA HIS A 232 4.17 -3.40 -12.48
C HIS A 232 5.20 -3.75 -13.58
N PRO A 233 5.07 -3.21 -14.81
CA PRO A 233 6.00 -3.52 -15.90
C PRO A 233 7.32 -2.76 -15.75
N ASP A 234 8.42 -3.38 -16.21
CA ASP A 234 9.77 -2.81 -16.15
C ASP A 234 9.98 -1.58 -17.06
N SER A 235 9.09 -1.34 -18.04
CA SER A 235 9.22 -0.25 -19.02
C SER A 235 8.07 0.74 -18.97
N GLU A 236 8.37 1.98 -18.59
CA GLU A 236 7.40 3.04 -18.28
C GLU A 236 7.52 4.27 -19.19
N PHE A 237 8.48 4.26 -20.11
CA PHE A 237 8.77 5.40 -20.98
C PHE A 237 8.49 5.04 -22.44
N LYS A 238 7.50 5.69 -23.07
CA LYS A 238 7.23 5.54 -24.51
C LYS A 238 6.90 6.88 -25.15
N ASN A 239 7.56 7.18 -26.27
CA ASN A 239 7.36 8.39 -27.08
C ASN A 239 7.49 9.73 -26.30
N GLY A 240 8.40 9.81 -25.32
CA GLY A 240 8.63 11.04 -24.55
C GLY A 240 7.60 11.33 -23.45
N THR A 241 6.62 10.44 -23.25
CA THR A 241 5.67 10.49 -22.15
C THR A 241 5.98 9.35 -21.18
N GLU A 242 6.10 9.68 -19.90
CA GLU A 242 6.32 8.74 -18.80
C GLU A 242 4.97 8.26 -18.25
N PHE A 243 4.81 6.95 -18.07
CA PHE A 243 3.60 6.30 -17.58
C PHE A 243 3.94 5.37 -16.43
N PHE A 244 3.33 5.58 -15.27
CA PHE A 244 3.55 4.71 -14.13
C PHE A 244 2.44 3.68 -14.00
N PHE A 245 2.68 2.47 -14.49
CA PHE A 245 1.73 1.36 -14.38
C PHE A 245 1.99 0.60 -13.08
N ARG A 246 1.70 1.22 -11.95
CA ARG A 246 2.06 0.73 -10.60
C ARG A 246 0.91 0.07 -9.86
N GLY A 247 -0.02 -0.56 -10.58
CA GLY A 247 -1.24 -1.13 -10.02
C GLY A 247 -1.01 -2.07 -8.83
N GLN A 248 -0.12 -3.05 -8.97
CA GLN A 248 0.21 -3.99 -7.89
C GLN A 248 0.82 -3.26 -6.68
N VAL A 249 1.76 -2.34 -6.94
CA VAL A 249 2.46 -1.59 -5.90
C VAL A 249 1.52 -0.64 -5.16
N ILE A 250 0.55 -0.03 -5.86
CA ILE A 250 -0.50 0.78 -5.24
C ILE A 250 -1.38 -0.10 -4.35
N TRP A 251 -1.80 -1.28 -4.82
CA TRP A 251 -2.61 -2.21 -4.02
C TRP A 251 -1.92 -2.56 -2.71
N GLU A 252 -0.66 -2.99 -2.78
CA GLU A 252 0.16 -3.29 -1.60
C GLU A 252 0.23 -2.09 -0.67
N ALA A 253 0.61 -0.92 -1.17
CA ALA A 253 0.74 0.28 -0.34
C ALA A 253 -0.58 0.66 0.36
N VAL A 254 -1.73 0.56 -0.33
CA VAL A 254 -3.04 0.85 0.27
C VAL A 254 -3.41 -0.19 1.32
N MET A 255 -3.21 -1.49 1.05
CA MET A 255 -3.45 -2.54 2.05
C MET A 255 -2.56 -2.35 3.28
N ASP A 256 -1.30 -1.99 3.05
CA ASP A 256 -0.31 -1.76 4.09
C ASP A 256 -0.77 -0.64 5.05
N GLU A 257 -1.22 0.47 4.50
CA GLU A 257 -1.76 1.58 5.26
C GLU A 257 -3.04 1.19 6.01
N LEU A 258 -3.99 0.53 5.36
CA LEU A 258 -5.26 0.13 5.97
C LEU A 258 -5.04 -0.84 7.15
N LEU A 259 -4.10 -1.77 7.03
CA LEU A 259 -3.71 -2.70 8.09
C LEU A 259 -3.14 -1.94 9.30
N SER A 260 -2.35 -0.89 9.08
CA SER A 260 -1.77 -0.05 10.14
C SER A 260 -2.82 0.74 10.93
N ILE A 261 -3.89 1.19 10.27
CA ILE A 261 -4.93 2.03 10.91
C ILE A 261 -6.08 1.22 11.55
N GLY A 262 -6.06 -0.11 11.42
CA GLY A 262 -6.94 -1.00 12.18
C GLY A 262 -7.53 -2.20 11.44
N LEU A 263 -7.34 -2.32 10.13
CA LEU A 263 -7.82 -3.47 9.36
C LEU A 263 -7.18 -4.78 9.84
N SER A 264 -5.97 -4.72 10.43
CA SER A 264 -5.29 -5.86 11.04
C SER A 264 -6.04 -6.49 12.21
N ASN A 265 -7.00 -5.78 12.80
CA ASN A 265 -7.85 -6.28 13.89
C ASN A 265 -9.25 -6.71 13.43
N ALA A 266 -9.50 -6.72 12.12
CA ALA A 266 -10.83 -6.97 11.59
C ALA A 266 -11.36 -8.37 11.93
N LYS A 267 -12.62 -8.46 12.39
CA LYS A 267 -13.34 -9.73 12.57
C LYS A 267 -14.13 -10.14 11.35
N LYS A 268 -14.59 -9.15 10.56
CA LYS A 268 -15.22 -9.36 9.27
C LYS A 268 -14.67 -8.37 8.26
N ALA A 269 -14.35 -8.83 7.07
CA ALA A 269 -13.89 -7.98 5.99
C ALA A 269 -14.56 -8.38 4.68
N LEU A 270 -15.04 -7.39 3.93
CA LEU A 270 -15.60 -7.56 2.61
C LEU A 270 -14.77 -6.74 1.62
N LEU A 271 -14.12 -7.42 0.69
CA LEU A 271 -13.54 -6.77 -0.50
C LEU A 271 -14.60 -6.74 -1.59
N SER A 272 -14.81 -5.59 -2.19
CA SER A 272 -15.78 -5.40 -3.26
C SER A 272 -15.19 -4.52 -4.35
N GLY A 273 -15.73 -4.61 -5.54
CA GLY A 273 -15.42 -3.66 -6.60
C GLY A 273 -16.35 -3.82 -7.79
N CYS A 274 -16.46 -2.75 -8.56
CA CYS A 274 -17.32 -2.70 -9.74
C CYS A 274 -16.47 -2.59 -11.02
N SER A 275 -16.82 -3.35 -12.07
CA SER A 275 -16.15 -3.28 -13.37
C SER A 275 -14.65 -3.55 -13.26
N ALA A 276 -13.78 -2.62 -13.65
CA ALA A 276 -12.33 -2.73 -13.46
C ALA A 276 -11.93 -2.98 -11.99
N GLY A 277 -12.67 -2.41 -11.03
CA GLY A 277 -12.46 -2.66 -9.60
C GLY A 277 -12.98 -4.04 -9.17
N GLY A 278 -13.98 -4.58 -9.88
CA GLY A 278 -14.42 -5.96 -9.68
C GLY A 278 -13.36 -6.94 -10.16
N LEU A 279 -12.68 -6.66 -11.29
CA LEU A 279 -11.56 -7.48 -11.75
C LEU A 279 -10.41 -7.40 -10.75
N ALA A 280 -10.10 -6.21 -10.23
CA ALA A 280 -9.12 -6.04 -9.16
C ALA A 280 -9.50 -6.85 -7.91
N THR A 281 -10.80 -6.87 -7.55
CA THR A 281 -11.31 -7.69 -6.44
C THR A 281 -11.08 -9.18 -6.68
N LEU A 282 -11.29 -9.66 -7.91
CA LEU A 282 -11.04 -11.06 -8.26
C LEU A 282 -9.55 -11.40 -8.18
N ILE A 283 -8.68 -10.53 -8.72
CA ILE A 283 -7.23 -10.72 -8.73
C ILE A 283 -6.69 -10.77 -7.30
N HIS A 284 -7.14 -9.86 -6.43
CA HIS A 284 -6.56 -9.65 -5.11
C HIS A 284 -7.29 -10.35 -3.97
N CYS A 285 -8.36 -11.12 -4.25
CA CYS A 285 -9.18 -11.72 -3.19
C CYS A 285 -8.39 -12.67 -2.28
N ASP A 286 -7.53 -13.51 -2.88
CA ASP A 286 -6.74 -14.50 -2.15
C ASP A 286 -5.67 -13.80 -1.30
N ASP A 287 -4.95 -12.84 -1.87
CA ASP A 287 -3.96 -12.01 -1.17
C ASP A 287 -4.63 -11.22 -0.01
N PHE A 288 -5.81 -10.65 -0.24
CA PHE A 288 -6.58 -9.95 0.78
C PHE A 288 -6.99 -10.88 1.94
N ARG A 289 -7.35 -12.13 1.62
CA ARG A 289 -7.64 -13.14 2.65
C ARG A 289 -6.40 -13.52 3.44
N GLU A 290 -5.25 -13.60 2.80
CA GLU A 290 -3.98 -14.03 3.39
C GLU A 290 -3.42 -13.01 4.40
N ILE A 291 -3.53 -11.72 4.11
CA ILE A 291 -2.98 -10.65 4.98
C ILE A 291 -3.84 -10.36 6.24
N LEU A 292 -5.07 -10.85 6.28
CA LEU A 292 -6.02 -10.65 7.39
C LEU A 292 -5.92 -11.76 8.46
N PRO A 293 -6.41 -11.51 9.70
CA PRO A 293 -6.41 -12.52 10.75
C PRO A 293 -7.01 -13.86 10.31
N LYS A 294 -6.43 -14.97 10.77
CA LYS A 294 -6.91 -16.32 10.40
C LYS A 294 -8.35 -16.55 10.83
N ASP A 295 -8.77 -15.98 11.96
CA ASP A 295 -10.13 -16.06 12.51
C ASP A 295 -11.11 -15.02 11.92
N ALA A 296 -10.62 -14.08 11.09
CA ALA A 296 -11.48 -13.13 10.41
C ALA A 296 -12.33 -13.83 9.33
N ASN A 297 -13.61 -13.45 9.25
CA ASN A 297 -14.48 -13.86 8.14
C ASN A 297 -14.29 -12.89 6.98
N VAL A 298 -13.52 -13.31 5.98
CA VAL A 298 -13.22 -12.53 4.78
C VAL A 298 -14.06 -13.03 3.61
N LYS A 299 -14.68 -12.10 2.88
CA LYS A 299 -15.45 -12.37 1.68
C LYS A 299 -15.06 -11.38 0.58
N CYS A 300 -15.25 -11.79 -0.66
CA CYS A 300 -15.07 -10.96 -1.84
C CYS A 300 -16.37 -10.91 -2.64
N LEU A 301 -16.76 -9.71 -3.08
CA LEU A 301 -17.94 -9.45 -3.90
C LEU A 301 -17.52 -8.75 -5.19
N VAL A 302 -17.52 -9.53 -6.25
CA VAL A 302 -17.17 -9.06 -7.59
C VAL A 302 -18.44 -8.58 -8.30
N ASP A 303 -18.51 -7.28 -8.60
CA ASP A 303 -19.63 -6.68 -9.35
C ASP A 303 -19.20 -6.27 -10.76
N ALA A 304 -20.05 -6.57 -11.75
CA ALA A 304 -19.93 -6.15 -13.15
C ALA A 304 -18.58 -6.50 -13.85
N VAL A 305 -18.02 -7.68 -13.60
CA VAL A 305 -16.82 -8.17 -14.33
C VAL A 305 -17.22 -9.03 -15.52
N CYS A 306 -16.80 -8.63 -16.72
CA CYS A 306 -16.87 -9.45 -17.93
C CYS A 306 -15.46 -9.91 -18.30
N LEU A 307 -15.19 -11.22 -18.21
CA LEU A 307 -13.92 -11.83 -18.63
C LEU A 307 -13.95 -12.30 -20.09
N ASP A 308 -15.14 -12.42 -20.68
CA ASP A 308 -15.36 -12.53 -22.12
C ASP A 308 -16.49 -11.57 -22.53
N GLY A 309 -16.54 -11.14 -23.79
CA GLY A 309 -17.49 -10.14 -24.28
C GLY A 309 -18.96 -10.58 -24.36
N SER A 310 -19.43 -11.50 -23.52
CA SER A 310 -20.84 -11.86 -23.40
C SER A 310 -21.50 -11.26 -22.15
N LEU A 311 -22.80 -11.00 -22.24
CA LEU A 311 -23.61 -10.45 -21.14
C LEU A 311 -23.48 -11.34 -19.89
N PRO A 312 -23.33 -10.78 -18.68
CA PRO A 312 -23.17 -11.58 -17.47
C PRO A 312 -24.42 -12.44 -17.23
N GLY A 313 -24.26 -13.76 -17.34
CA GLY A 313 -25.21 -14.73 -16.82
C GLY A 313 -25.15 -14.74 -15.30
N TYR A 314 -26.30 -14.69 -14.64
CA TYR A 314 -26.40 -14.78 -13.18
C TYR A 314 -26.44 -16.26 -12.74
N HIS A 315 -25.69 -16.60 -11.69
CA HIS A 315 -25.95 -17.77 -10.87
C HIS A 315 -26.36 -17.32 -9.47
N LEU A 316 -27.63 -17.52 -9.13
CA LEU A 316 -28.18 -17.33 -7.79
C LEU A 316 -27.78 -18.53 -6.91
N GLN A 317 -26.86 -18.32 -5.97
CA GLN A 317 -26.75 -19.20 -4.81
C GLN A 317 -27.64 -18.61 -3.70
N LYS A 318 -28.85 -19.17 -3.53
CA LYS A 318 -29.71 -18.83 -2.39
C LYS A 318 -29.00 -19.21 -1.09
N GLY A 319 -28.78 -18.24 -0.21
CA GLY A 319 -28.39 -18.45 1.18
C GLY A 319 -29.21 -17.53 2.09
N PHE A 320 -29.76 -18.10 3.17
CA PHE A 320 -30.63 -17.52 4.21
C PHE A 320 -32.14 -17.73 4.03
N GLY A 321 -32.56 -19.00 4.13
CA GLY A 321 -33.81 -19.34 4.79
C GLY A 321 -33.54 -19.48 6.29
N SER A 322 -34.16 -18.61 7.09
CA SER A 322 -34.29 -18.77 8.53
C SER A 322 -35.02 -20.09 8.82
N GLY A 323 -34.36 -20.97 9.58
CA GLY A 323 -35.08 -22.01 10.30
C GLY A 323 -35.91 -21.34 11.39
N SER A 324 -37.22 -21.48 11.30
CA SER A 324 -38.15 -21.28 12.41
C SER A 324 -39.36 -22.19 12.21
N ASP A 325 -39.54 -23.04 13.22
CA ASP A 325 -40.60 -24.01 13.54
C ASP A 325 -40.69 -25.33 12.75
#